data_AF-A0A356Q1W3-F1
#
_entry.id   AF-A0A356Q1W3-F1
#
_cell.length_a   1.000
_cell.length_b   1.000
_cell.length_c   1.000
_cell.angle_alpha   90.00
_cell.angle_beta   90.00
_cell.angle_gamma   90.00
#
_symmetry.space_group_name_H-M   'P 1'
#
loop_
_entity.id
_entity.type
_entity.pdbx_description
1 polymer ?
#
loop_
_entity_poly.entity_id
_entity_poly.type
_entity_poly.pdbx_seq_one_letter_code
_entity_poly.pdbx_strand_id
1 'polypeptide(L)'
;QIVYYFSAALALGAPGRKVAFSVPTGNFGNVFAGYVAMRMGLPVERLIVASNSNDILTRFFEQGAMQRDVVTPSLSPSMDIQVSS
;
A
#
# COMPACT_ATOMS: atom_id res chain seq x y z
N GLN A 1 -5.21 -10.11 -5.79
CA GLN A 1 -4.54 -9.58 -4.58
C GLN A 1 -5.50 -9.44 -3.39
N ILE A 2 -6.76 -9.04 -3.58
CA ILE A 2 -7.78 -8.87 -2.51
C ILE A 2 -7.87 -10.10 -1.57
N VAL A 3 -7.83 -11.32 -2.10
CA VAL A 3 -8.03 -12.57 -1.34
C VAL A 3 -7.11 -12.69 -0.12
N TYR A 4 -5.83 -12.31 -0.21
CA TYR A 4 -4.92 -12.46 0.92
C TYR A 4 -5.15 -11.41 2.03
N TYR A 5 -5.78 -10.27 1.73
CA TYR A 5 -6.20 -9.32 2.78
C TYR A 5 -7.28 -9.94 3.66
N PHE A 6 -8.27 -10.59 3.03
CA PHE A 6 -9.30 -11.34 3.77
C PHE A 6 -8.69 -12.51 4.52
N SER A 7 -7.86 -13.33 3.87
CA SER A 7 -7.22 -14.49 4.51
C SER A 7 -6.40 -14.09 5.74
N ALA A 8 -5.53 -13.07 5.62
CA ALA A 8 -4.74 -12.57 6.73
C ALA A 8 -5.60 -11.97 7.84
N ALA A 9 -6.59 -11.14 7.50
CA ALA A 9 -7.46 -10.53 8.50
C ALA A 9 -8.31 -11.57 9.26
N LEU A 10 -8.83 -12.58 8.57
CA LEU A 10 -9.59 -13.69 9.18
C LEU A 10 -8.71 -14.53 10.11
N ALA A 11 -7.49 -14.86 9.69
CA ALA A 11 -6.52 -15.56 10.54
C ALA A 11 -6.15 -14.76 11.80
N LEU A 12 -6.27 -13.45 11.72
CA LEU A 12 -6.06 -12.53 12.82
C LEU A 12 -7.34 -12.34 13.66
N GLY A 13 -8.54 -12.70 13.20
CA GLY A 13 -9.77 -12.59 14.02
C GLY A 13 -10.72 -11.48 13.58
N ALA A 14 -10.62 -11.03 12.33
CA ALA A 14 -11.75 -10.39 11.67
C ALA A 14 -12.95 -11.36 11.62
N PRO A 15 -14.20 -10.86 11.71
CA PRO A 15 -14.54 -9.44 11.80
C PRO A 15 -14.52 -8.86 13.23
N GLY A 16 -14.26 -9.68 14.25
CA GLY A 16 -14.29 -9.25 15.66
C GLY A 16 -13.18 -8.28 16.07
N ARG A 17 -12.09 -8.23 15.29
CA ARG A 17 -11.03 -7.22 15.43
C ARG A 17 -10.68 -6.58 14.10
N LYS A 18 -10.31 -5.30 14.16
CA LYS A 18 -9.73 -4.62 13.00
C LYS A 18 -8.25 -4.97 12.83
N VAL A 19 -7.75 -4.88 11.59
CA VAL A 19 -6.35 -5.14 11.24
C VAL A 19 -5.77 -3.96 10.47
N ALA A 20 -4.54 -3.57 10.77
CA ALA A 20 -3.79 -2.61 9.97
C ALA A 20 -2.79 -3.34 9.07
N PHE A 21 -2.60 -2.84 7.85
CA PHE A 21 -1.65 -3.40 6.88
C PHE A 21 -0.64 -2.33 6.48
N SER A 22 0.65 -2.69 6.53
CA SER A 22 1.72 -1.89 5.93
C SER A 22 2.21 -2.60 4.68
N VAL A 23 2.18 -1.89 3.55
CA VAL A 23 2.41 -2.47 2.23
C VAL A 23 3.61 -1.76 1.60
N PRO A 24 4.75 -2.46 1.40
CA PRO A 24 5.84 -1.95 0.57
C PRO A 24 5.30 -1.77 -0.85
N THR A 25 5.26 -0.53 -1.33
CA THR A 25 4.49 -0.14 -2.51
C THR A 25 5.37 0.52 -3.56
N GLY A 26 5.40 -0.09 -4.74
CA GLY A 26 5.79 0.55 -6.01
C GLY A 26 4.55 1.03 -6.76
N ASN A 27 4.03 0.19 -7.66
CA ASN A 27 2.91 0.50 -8.57
C ASN A 27 1.49 0.51 -7.95
N PHE A 28 1.33 0.74 -6.64
CA PHE A 28 0.04 0.88 -5.93
C PHE A 28 -0.96 -0.30 -5.95
N GLY A 29 -0.90 -1.24 -6.89
CA GLY A 29 -1.93 -2.28 -7.07
C GLY A 29 -2.14 -3.18 -5.85
N ASN A 30 -1.07 -3.48 -5.10
CA ASN A 30 -1.17 -4.26 -3.87
C ASN A 30 -2.00 -3.53 -2.80
N VAL A 31 -1.61 -2.30 -2.43
CA VAL A 31 -2.33 -1.53 -1.41
C VAL A 31 -3.73 -1.14 -1.89
N PHE A 32 -3.91 -0.92 -3.19
CA PHE A 32 -5.23 -0.72 -3.79
C PHE A 32 -6.13 -1.94 -3.62
N ALA A 33 -5.61 -3.16 -3.75
CA ALA A 33 -6.38 -4.35 -3.44
C ALA A 33 -6.79 -4.42 -1.96
N GLY A 34 -5.95 -3.95 -1.04
CA GLY A 34 -6.30 -3.77 0.37
C GLY A 34 -7.42 -2.76 0.58
N TYR A 35 -7.37 -1.65 -0.17
CA TYR A 35 -8.44 -0.65 -0.18
C TYR A 35 -9.75 -1.24 -0.70
N VAL A 36 -9.72 -2.02 -1.79
CA VAL A 36 -10.92 -2.70 -2.29
C VAL A 36 -11.46 -3.70 -1.26
N ALA A 37 -10.60 -4.46 -0.57
CA ALA A 37 -11.02 -5.35 0.51
C ALA A 37 -11.73 -4.59 1.65
N MET A 38 -11.19 -3.45 2.06
CA MET A 38 -11.82 -2.55 3.03
C MET A 38 -13.18 -2.05 2.53
N ARG A 39 -13.29 -1.64 1.27
CA ARG A 39 -14.55 -1.21 0.64
C ARG A 39 -15.58 -2.33 0.50
N MET A 40 -15.15 -3.58 0.47
CA MET A 40 -16.02 -4.77 0.51
C MET A 40 -16.51 -5.12 1.92
N GLY A 41 -16.08 -4.40 2.96
CA GLY A 41 -16.53 -4.59 4.34
C GLY A 41 -15.53 -5.28 5.26
N LEU A 42 -14.29 -5.55 4.80
CA LEU A 42 -13.26 -6.07 5.68
C LEU A 42 -12.87 -4.99 6.73
N PRO A 43 -12.83 -5.29 8.03
CA PRO A 43 -12.51 -4.31 9.07
C PRO A 43 -11.01 -3.98 9.08
N VAL A 44 -10.62 -3.07 8.20
CA VAL A 44 -9.26 -2.53 8.13
C VAL A 44 -9.19 -1.25 8.94
N GLU A 45 -8.24 -1.17 9.89
CA GLU A 45 -8.02 0.04 10.70
C GLU A 45 -7.22 1.09 9.93
N ARG A 46 -6.14 0.65 9.26
CA ARG A 46 -5.25 1.52 8.49
C ARG A 46 -4.56 0.76 7.37
N LEU A 47 -4.43 1.41 6.21
CA LEU A 47 -3.53 0.99 5.13
C LEU A 47 -2.36 1.97 5.10
N ILE A 48 -1.14 1.46 5.26
CA ILE A 48 0.10 2.25 5.24
C ILE A 48 0.81 1.95 3.93
N VAL A 49 1.08 3.01 3.16
CA VAL A 49 1.86 2.96 1.93
C VAL A 49 3.32 3.19 2.31
N ALA A 50 4.13 2.13 2.28
CA ALA A 50 5.55 2.22 2.59
C ALA A 50 6.35 2.34 1.29
N SER A 51 7.09 3.44 1.13
CA SER A 51 8.01 3.69 0.00
C SER A 51 9.46 3.65 0.46
N ASN A 52 10.39 3.41 -0.46
CA ASN A 52 11.83 3.58 -0.24
C ASN A 52 12.22 5.04 -0.56
N SER A 53 13.48 5.29 -0.90
CA SER A 53 13.95 6.62 -1.33
C SER A 53 13.22 7.18 -2.56
N ASN A 54 12.55 6.33 -3.35
CA ASN A 54 11.71 6.71 -4.47
C ASN A 54 10.27 6.95 -3.98
N ASP A 55 10.03 8.12 -3.42
CA ASP A 55 8.93 8.43 -2.50
C ASP A 55 7.73 9.16 -3.13
N ILE A 56 7.52 9.01 -4.45
CA ILE A 56 6.47 9.75 -5.19
C ILE A 56 5.08 9.61 -4.55
N LEU A 57 4.75 8.43 -4.00
CA LEU A 57 3.48 8.19 -3.32
C LEU A 57 3.43 8.90 -1.96
N THR A 58 4.52 8.90 -1.19
CA THR A 58 4.62 9.65 0.07
C THR A 58 4.34 11.13 -0.17
N ARG A 59 5.05 11.75 -1.13
CA ARG A 59 4.85 13.16 -1.48
C ARG A 59 3.43 13.44 -2.00
N PHE A 60 2.86 12.50 -2.75
CA PHE A 60 1.46 12.61 -3.17
C PHE A 60 0.49 12.62 -1.98
N PHE A 61 0.62 11.73 -1.00
CA PHE A 61 -0.27 11.69 0.15
C PHE A 61 -0.07 12.86 1.12
N GLU A 62 1.16 13.37 1.25
CA GLU A 62 1.46 14.49 2.15
C GLU A 62 1.09 15.85 1.55
N GLN A 63 1.33 16.04 0.24
CA GLN A 63 1.32 17.35 -0.40
C GLN A 63 0.37 17.43 -1.62
N GLY A 64 -0.22 16.31 -2.04
CA GLY A 64 -1.04 16.23 -3.26
C GLY A 64 -0.24 16.27 -4.57
N ALA A 65 1.09 16.27 -4.49
CA ALA A 65 1.97 16.42 -5.65
C ALA A 65 2.49 15.06 -6.14
N MET A 66 2.00 14.60 -7.29
CA MET A 66 2.54 13.43 -8.00
C MET A 66 3.59 13.87 -9.03
N GLN A 67 4.75 14.31 -8.55
CA GLN A 67 5.85 14.80 -9.40
C GLN A 67 6.91 13.73 -9.56
N ARG A 68 7.30 13.46 -10.81
CA ARG A 68 8.41 12.55 -11.12
C ARG A 68 9.73 13.14 -10.65
N ASP A 69 10.62 12.28 -10.17
CA ASP A 69 11.98 12.63 -9.79
C ASP A 69 12.96 11.55 -10.28
N VAL A 70 14.26 11.77 -10.09
CA VAL A 70 15.32 10.84 -10.42
C VAL A 70 15.17 9.57 -9.59
N VAL A 71 15.13 8.42 -10.26
CA VAL A 71 15.13 7.12 -9.56
C VAL A 71 16.51 6.86 -9.01
N THR A 72 16.57 6.58 -7.72
CA THR A 72 17.78 6.15 -7.04
C THR A 72 17.71 4.65 -6.80
N PRO A 73 18.67 3.86 -7.31
CA PRO A 73 18.76 2.43 -7.01
C PRO A 73 18.77 2.18 -5.50
N SER A 74 17.92 1.28 -5.03
CA SER A 74 17.80 0.94 -3.62
C SER A 74 18.00 -0.56 -3.37
N LEU A 75 17.95 -0.96 -2.09
CA LEU A 75 17.93 -2.37 -1.69
C LEU A 75 16.59 -3.06 -2.01
N SER A 76 15.57 -2.30 -2.41
CA SER A 76 14.25 -2.79 -2.82
C SER A 76 13.93 -2.41 -4.28
N PRO A 77 14.64 -2.98 -5.27
CA PRO A 77 14.58 -2.54 -6.67
C PRO A 77 13.18 -2.61 -7.29
N SER A 78 12.31 -3.51 -6.81
CA SER A 78 10.91 -3.60 -7.28
C SER A 78 10.04 -2.40 -6.89
N MET A 79 10.53 -1.52 -5.99
CA MET A 79 9.89 -0.29 -5.56
C MET A 79 10.54 0.96 -6.16
N ASP A 80 11.61 0.81 -6.95
CA ASP A 80 12.33 1.92 -7.58
C ASP A 80 11.54 2.44 -8.80
N ILE A 81 10.46 3.19 -8.53
CA ILE A 81 9.49 3.64 -9.52
C ILE A 81 9.52 5.16 -9.76
N GLN A 82 9.23 5.57 -11.00
CA GLN A 82 9.00 6.99 -11.35
C GLN A 82 7.54 7.39 -11.32
N VAL A 83 6.65 6.43 -11.54
CA VAL A 83 5.20 6.63 -11.61
C VAL A 83 4.57 5.37 -11.05
N SER A 84 3.53 5.55 -10.25
CA SER A 84 2.70 4.45 -9.82
C SER A 84 1.53 4.31 -10.80
N SER A 85 1.46 3.18 -11.50
CA SER A 85 0.44 2.87 -12.52
C SER A 85 -0.89 2.42 -11.94
#